data_AF-A0A4U5LNM5-F1
#
_entry.id   AF-A0A4U5LNM5-F1
#
_cell.length_a   1.000
_cell.length_b   1.000
_cell.length_c   1.000
_cell.angle_alpha   90.00
_cell.angle_beta   90.00
_cell.angle_gamma   90.00
#
_symmetry.space_group_name_H-M   'P 1'
#
loop_
_entity.id
_entity.type
_entity.pdbx_description
1 polymer ?
#
loop_
_entity_poly.entity_id
_entity_poly.type
_entity_poly.pdbx_seq_one_letter_code
_entity_poly.pdbx_strand_id
1 'polypeptide(L)'
;MFSATCSPQPKRSSSPTTHSLESYRNQLLSICTSKTTYRILKSASIPELRGIAKVTTDLPLTATLMAWTTELFMQAVRDSTESTAYQWKNAFQFIKESLHAQGFVDLPEIWFQHNHLVLQMLLEAYFNVRTDALAFLARSRLPFFFNGMLAFACHYAKHGTPLGISVSAYLQMTQFLLAGPFKTQNGCRIFEKGEWRAIVGAENGCASSRPFTGSSRSSGFDNPPIVNSYIQIKKRKTNKNF
;
A
#
# COMPACT_ATOMS: atom_id res chain seq x y z
N MET A 1 10.46 -7.34 46.06
CA MET A 1 11.49 -7.30 45.00
C MET A 1 11.10 -8.35 43.96
N PHE A 2 10.55 -7.95 42.82
CA PHE A 2 10.25 -8.87 41.73
C PHE A 2 11.18 -8.56 40.56
N SER A 3 11.96 -9.57 40.19
CA SER A 3 12.93 -9.53 39.11
C SER A 3 12.20 -9.55 37.77
N ALA A 4 12.39 -8.52 36.94
CA ALA A 4 11.86 -8.47 35.60
C ALA A 4 12.69 -9.38 34.69
N THR A 5 12.22 -10.60 34.44
CA THR A 5 12.74 -11.43 33.35
C THR A 5 12.38 -10.78 32.02
N CYS A 6 13.39 -10.19 31.38
CA CYS A 6 13.31 -9.64 30.04
C CYS A 6 13.13 -10.79 29.04
N SER A 7 11.91 -11.03 28.59
CA SER A 7 11.64 -12.01 27.53
C SER A 7 12.37 -11.59 26.24
N PRO A 8 13.10 -12.50 25.57
CA PRO A 8 13.75 -12.18 24.30
C PRO A 8 12.72 -11.74 23.26
N GLN A 9 12.91 -10.55 22.68
CA GLN A 9 12.11 -10.15 21.52
C GLN A 9 12.31 -11.17 20.38
N PRO A 10 11.25 -11.56 19.66
CA PRO A 10 11.38 -12.45 18.52
C PRO A 10 12.33 -11.82 17.50
N LYS A 11 13.39 -12.56 17.14
CA LYS A 11 14.37 -12.18 16.12
C LYS A 11 13.61 -11.73 14.86
N ARG A 12 13.87 -10.50 14.39
CA ARG A 12 13.46 -10.05 13.06
C ARG A 12 13.83 -11.15 12.06
N SER A 13 12.82 -11.75 11.43
CA SER A 13 13.03 -12.71 10.34
C SER A 13 13.99 -12.07 9.34
N SER A 14 15.10 -12.74 9.04
CA SER A 14 16.06 -12.30 8.04
C SER A 14 15.33 -11.99 6.74
N SER A 15 15.66 -10.86 6.11
CA SER A 15 15.11 -10.50 4.80
C SER A 15 15.30 -11.66 3.80
N PRO A 16 14.31 -11.98 2.96
CA PRO A 16 14.44 -13.05 1.97
C PRO A 16 15.68 -12.85 1.09
N THR A 17 16.44 -13.93 0.86
CA THR A 17 17.59 -13.94 -0.05
C THR A 17 17.12 -13.80 -1.51
N THR A 18 17.97 -13.31 -2.42
CA THR A 18 17.63 -13.19 -3.85
C THR A 18 17.18 -14.52 -4.44
N HIS A 19 17.91 -15.61 -4.17
CA HIS A 19 17.56 -16.96 -4.61
C HIS A 19 16.17 -17.41 -4.12
N SER A 20 15.81 -17.08 -2.87
CA SER A 20 14.47 -17.39 -2.34
C SER A 20 13.37 -16.61 -3.07
N LEU A 21 13.63 -15.37 -3.48
CA LEU A 21 12.66 -14.54 -4.22
C LEU A 21 12.49 -15.01 -5.68
N GLU A 22 13.54 -15.52 -6.31
CA GLU A 22 13.46 -16.11 -7.64
C GLU A 22 12.70 -17.44 -7.62
N SER A 23 12.97 -18.30 -6.63
CA SER A 23 12.19 -19.52 -6.41
C SER A 23 10.71 -19.20 -6.16
N TYR A 24 10.42 -18.18 -5.34
CA TYR A 24 9.07 -17.69 -5.11
C TYR A 24 8.40 -17.19 -6.40
N ARG A 25 9.12 -16.42 -7.24
CA ARG A 25 8.62 -16.00 -8.56
C ARG A 25 8.25 -17.20 -9.41
N ASN A 26 9.13 -18.20 -9.52
CA ASN A 26 8.90 -19.38 -10.35
C ASN A 26 7.70 -20.20 -9.85
N GLN A 27 7.54 -20.32 -8.54
CA GLN A 27 6.35 -20.93 -7.93
C GLN A 27 5.08 -20.19 -8.36
N LEU A 28 5.02 -18.86 -8.22
CA LEU A 28 3.86 -18.07 -8.64
C LEU A 28 3.59 -18.19 -10.14
N LEU A 29 4.62 -18.15 -10.98
CA LEU A 29 4.49 -18.30 -12.43
C LEU A 29 3.91 -19.67 -12.82
N SER A 30 4.24 -20.74 -12.08
CA SER A 30 3.73 -22.09 -12.35
C SER A 30 2.22 -22.26 -12.12
N ILE A 31 1.64 -21.44 -11.24
CA ILE A 31 0.21 -21.47 -10.90
C ILE A 31 -0.56 -20.28 -11.48
N CYS A 32 0.11 -19.35 -12.17
CA CYS A 32 -0.49 -18.16 -12.75
C CYS A 32 -1.20 -18.48 -14.07
N THR A 33 -2.50 -18.21 -14.14
CA THR A 33 -3.31 -18.40 -15.36
C THR A 33 -3.45 -17.13 -16.20
N SER A 34 -3.26 -15.94 -15.59
CA SER A 34 -3.39 -14.65 -16.26
C SER A 34 -2.11 -14.26 -17.02
N LYS A 35 -2.24 -13.96 -18.32
CA LYS A 35 -1.13 -13.44 -19.14
C LYS A 35 -0.58 -12.11 -18.60
N THR A 36 -1.45 -11.25 -18.07
CA THR A 36 -1.05 -9.96 -17.50
C THR A 36 -0.20 -10.17 -16.25
N THR A 37 -0.70 -10.97 -15.29
CA THR A 37 0.03 -11.25 -14.05
C THR A 37 1.33 -11.99 -14.33
N TYR A 38 1.34 -12.92 -15.29
CA TYR A 38 2.55 -13.59 -15.72
C TYR A 38 3.62 -12.58 -16.19
N ARG A 39 3.26 -11.63 -17.05
CA ARG A 39 4.18 -10.59 -17.53
C ARG A 39 4.70 -9.72 -16.39
N ILE A 40 3.81 -9.28 -15.50
CA ILE A 40 4.15 -8.46 -14.34
C ILE A 40 5.13 -9.20 -13.41
N LEU A 41 4.84 -10.45 -13.06
CA LEU A 41 5.71 -11.25 -12.17
C LEU A 41 7.07 -11.53 -12.82
N LYS A 42 7.09 -11.77 -14.14
CA LYS A 42 8.32 -12.01 -14.90
C LYS A 42 9.19 -10.75 -14.98
N SER A 43 8.61 -9.56 -15.13
CA SER A 43 9.34 -8.29 -15.23
C SER A 43 9.62 -7.62 -13.88
N ALA A 44 8.93 -8.03 -12.80
CA ALA A 44 9.10 -7.45 -11.47
C ALA A 44 10.56 -7.54 -10.99
N SER A 45 11.11 -6.40 -10.56
CA SER A 45 12.42 -6.32 -9.94
C SER A 45 12.46 -7.04 -8.57
N ILE A 46 13.66 -7.33 -8.06
CA ILE A 46 13.82 -7.96 -6.74
C ILE A 46 13.15 -7.15 -5.60
N PRO A 47 13.27 -5.81 -5.56
CA PRO A 47 12.51 -5.00 -4.58
C PRO A 47 11.00 -5.15 -4.69
N GLU A 48 10.44 -5.21 -5.91
CA GLU A 48 9.00 -5.39 -6.13
C GLU A 48 8.54 -6.77 -5.71
N LEU A 49 9.29 -7.83 -6.06
CA LEU A 49 9.03 -9.20 -5.60
C LEU A 49 9.06 -9.30 -4.09
N ARG A 50 10.03 -8.65 -3.43
CA ARG A 50 10.08 -8.58 -1.97
C ARG A 50 8.84 -7.87 -1.41
N GLY A 51 8.38 -6.82 -2.09
CA GLY A 51 7.13 -6.13 -1.77
C GLY A 51 5.92 -7.05 -1.86
N ILE A 52 5.84 -7.87 -2.92
CA ILE A 52 4.79 -8.88 -3.10
C ILE A 52 4.88 -9.95 -2.00
N ALA A 53 6.03 -10.59 -1.80
CA ALA A 53 6.21 -11.62 -0.78
C ALA A 53 5.86 -11.13 0.65
N LYS A 54 6.11 -9.85 0.93
CA LYS A 54 5.77 -9.24 2.22
C LYS A 54 4.27 -9.08 2.43
N VAL A 55 3.50 -8.83 1.37
CA VAL A 55 2.05 -8.66 1.50
C VAL A 55 1.31 -9.99 1.50
N THR A 56 1.95 -11.08 1.09
CA THR A 56 1.34 -12.42 0.95
C THR A 56 1.59 -13.34 2.14
N THR A 57 2.19 -12.83 3.22
CA THR A 57 2.65 -13.65 4.35
C THR A 57 1.48 -14.24 5.15
N ASP A 58 0.38 -13.51 5.25
CA ASP A 58 -0.87 -13.84 5.97
C ASP A 58 -2.02 -14.24 5.03
N LEU A 59 -1.85 -14.03 3.72
CA LEU A 59 -2.77 -14.53 2.70
C LEU A 59 -1.95 -14.95 1.48
N PRO A 60 -1.60 -16.24 1.33
CA PRO A 60 -0.79 -16.70 0.22
C PRO A 60 -1.48 -16.45 -1.13
N LEU A 61 -0.69 -16.11 -2.15
CA LEU A 61 -1.20 -16.01 -3.51
C LEU A 61 -1.49 -17.39 -4.06
N THR A 62 -2.77 -17.66 -4.28
CA THR A 62 -3.26 -18.82 -5.02
C THR A 62 -3.58 -18.44 -6.47
N ALA A 63 -3.88 -19.44 -7.31
CA ALA A 63 -4.27 -19.20 -8.70
C ALA A 63 -5.51 -18.29 -8.80
N THR A 64 -6.56 -18.59 -8.03
CA THR A 64 -7.80 -17.80 -8.03
C THR A 64 -7.56 -16.39 -7.50
N LEU A 65 -6.79 -16.24 -6.42
CA LEU A 65 -6.53 -14.93 -5.83
C LEU A 65 -5.66 -14.04 -6.73
N MET A 66 -4.72 -14.62 -7.48
CA MET A 66 -4.01 -13.91 -8.53
C MET A 66 -4.94 -13.52 -9.69
N ALA A 67 -5.90 -14.35 -10.06
CA ALA A 67 -6.90 -14.00 -11.07
C ALA A 67 -7.79 -12.83 -10.60
N TRP A 68 -8.29 -12.86 -9.37
CA TRP A 68 -9.04 -11.76 -8.75
C TRP A 68 -8.23 -10.46 -8.70
N THR A 69 -6.96 -10.57 -8.30
CA THR A 69 -6.01 -9.45 -8.30
C THR A 69 -5.85 -8.87 -9.70
N THR A 70 -5.70 -9.74 -10.71
CA THR A 70 -5.59 -9.31 -12.11
C THR A 70 -6.82 -8.53 -12.53
N GLU A 71 -8.01 -9.04 -12.22
CA GLU A 71 -9.27 -8.44 -12.64
C GLU A 71 -9.43 -7.03 -12.05
N LEU A 72 -9.27 -6.90 -10.73
CA LEU A 72 -9.28 -5.60 -10.06
C LEU A 72 -8.22 -4.66 -10.63
N PHE A 73 -6.99 -5.15 -10.81
CA PHE A 73 -5.89 -4.37 -11.37
C PHE A 73 -6.24 -3.83 -12.76
N MET A 74 -6.65 -4.69 -13.68
CA MET A 74 -6.99 -4.33 -15.06
C MET A 74 -8.14 -3.32 -15.12
N GLN A 75 -9.14 -3.44 -14.25
CA GLN A 75 -10.23 -2.48 -14.16
C GLN A 75 -9.78 -1.15 -13.53
N ALA A 76 -8.89 -1.19 -12.54
CA ALA A 76 -8.38 -0.01 -11.85
C ALA A 76 -7.42 0.84 -12.69
N VAL A 77 -6.69 0.22 -13.63
CA VAL A 77 -5.65 0.88 -14.42
C VAL A 77 -5.98 0.99 -15.92
N ARG A 78 -7.26 0.85 -16.32
CA ARG A 78 -7.69 0.85 -17.73
C ARG A 78 -7.09 1.99 -18.58
N ASP A 79 -6.90 3.16 -17.97
CA ASP A 79 -6.41 4.37 -18.65
C ASP A 79 -4.92 4.68 -18.36
N SER A 80 -4.18 3.77 -17.72
CA SER A 80 -2.79 3.99 -17.32
C SER A 80 -1.82 3.44 -18.37
N THR A 81 -0.79 4.24 -18.68
CA THR A 81 0.28 3.87 -19.63
C THR A 81 1.25 2.83 -19.09
N GLU A 82 1.27 2.57 -17.78
CA GLU A 82 2.22 1.62 -17.18
C GLU A 82 1.51 0.66 -16.24
N SER A 83 1.51 -0.63 -16.62
CA SER A 83 1.09 -1.74 -15.76
C SER A 83 2.26 -2.24 -14.93
N THR A 84 2.36 -1.79 -13.68
CA THR A 84 3.52 -2.06 -12.81
C THR A 84 3.24 -3.14 -11.76
N ALA A 85 4.29 -3.85 -11.32
CA ALA A 85 4.20 -4.78 -10.20
C ALA A 85 3.79 -4.07 -8.89
N TYR A 86 4.14 -2.79 -8.75
CA TYR A 86 3.70 -1.96 -7.64
C TYR A 86 2.17 -1.81 -7.57
N GLN A 87 1.53 -1.43 -8.67
CA GLN A 87 0.07 -1.29 -8.73
C GLN A 87 -0.63 -2.63 -8.57
N TRP A 88 -0.14 -3.69 -9.21
CA TRP A 88 -0.68 -5.04 -9.06
C TRP A 88 -0.62 -5.51 -7.60
N LYS A 89 0.51 -5.31 -6.93
CA LYS A 89 0.68 -5.58 -5.50
C LYS A 89 -0.33 -4.79 -4.65
N ASN A 90 -0.59 -3.52 -5.00
CA ASN A 90 -1.59 -2.72 -4.29
C ASN A 90 -3.03 -3.21 -4.53
N ALA A 91 -3.35 -3.74 -5.71
CA ALA A 91 -4.63 -4.39 -5.98
C ALA A 91 -4.81 -5.65 -5.12
N PHE A 92 -3.80 -6.51 -5.06
CA PHE A 92 -3.81 -7.69 -4.19
C PHE A 92 -3.98 -7.27 -2.72
N GLN A 93 -3.19 -6.30 -2.28
CA GLN A 93 -3.22 -5.79 -0.92
C GLN A 93 -4.59 -5.17 -0.58
N PHE A 94 -5.26 -4.49 -1.53
CA PHE A 94 -6.62 -4.00 -1.33
C PHE A 94 -7.62 -5.15 -1.11
N ILE A 95 -7.57 -6.21 -1.93
CA ILE A 95 -8.40 -7.41 -1.76
C ILE A 95 -8.18 -7.99 -0.37
N LYS A 96 -6.91 -8.23 -0.01
CA LYS A 96 -6.55 -8.80 1.30
C LYS A 96 -7.10 -7.99 2.46
N GLU A 97 -6.83 -6.68 2.48
CA GLU A 97 -7.25 -5.82 3.59
C GLU A 97 -8.78 -5.66 3.66
N SER A 98 -9.47 -5.69 2.51
CA SER A 98 -10.94 -5.65 2.45
C SER A 98 -11.58 -6.94 2.97
N LEU A 99 -10.97 -8.10 2.70
CA LEU A 99 -11.37 -9.38 3.27
C LEU A 99 -11.13 -9.41 4.78
N HIS A 100 -9.95 -8.98 5.23
CA HIS A 100 -9.61 -8.91 6.64
C HIS A 100 -10.52 -7.97 7.42
N ALA A 101 -10.90 -6.82 6.85
CA ALA A 101 -11.83 -5.88 7.47
C ALA A 101 -13.23 -6.47 7.67
N GLN A 102 -13.60 -7.50 6.90
CA GLN A 102 -14.84 -8.27 7.04
C GLN A 102 -14.67 -9.53 7.89
N GLY A 103 -13.48 -9.75 8.47
CA GLY A 103 -13.19 -10.92 9.32
C GLY A 103 -12.80 -12.19 8.54
N PHE A 104 -12.63 -12.11 7.22
CA PHE A 104 -12.17 -13.24 6.41
C PHE A 104 -10.65 -13.35 6.47
N VAL A 105 -10.14 -14.35 7.19
CA VAL A 105 -8.71 -14.65 7.38
C VAL A 105 -8.42 -16.11 7.05
N ASP A 106 -7.19 -16.43 6.67
CA ASP A 106 -6.70 -17.80 6.44
C ASP A 106 -7.57 -18.64 5.49
N LEU A 107 -8.09 -18.02 4.43
CA LEU A 107 -9.00 -18.67 3.48
C LEU A 107 -8.26 -19.64 2.53
N PRO A 108 -8.73 -20.88 2.37
CA PRO A 108 -8.16 -21.83 1.41
C PRO A 108 -8.57 -21.50 -0.03
N GLU A 109 -7.82 -21.99 -1.02
CA GLU A 109 -8.12 -21.80 -2.46
C GLU A 109 -9.56 -22.17 -2.83
N ILE A 110 -10.05 -23.28 -2.28
CA ILE A 110 -11.40 -23.77 -2.56
C ILE A 110 -12.48 -22.76 -2.15
N TRP A 111 -12.24 -21.94 -1.12
CA TRP A 111 -13.18 -20.90 -0.72
C TRP A 111 -13.30 -19.83 -1.81
N PHE A 112 -12.18 -19.37 -2.38
CA PHE A 112 -12.18 -18.37 -3.45
C PHE A 112 -12.88 -18.91 -4.72
N GLN A 113 -12.70 -20.19 -5.02
CA GLN A 113 -13.35 -20.85 -6.15
C GLN A 113 -14.88 -20.93 -5.99
N HIS A 114 -15.41 -21.07 -4.78
CA HIS A 114 -16.87 -21.15 -4.57
C HIS A 114 -17.53 -19.78 -4.32
N ASN A 115 -16.76 -18.74 -4.01
CA ASN A 115 -17.27 -17.43 -3.60
C ASN A 115 -17.00 -16.32 -4.63
N HIS A 116 -17.26 -16.60 -5.91
CA HIS A 116 -17.00 -15.64 -7.00
C HIS A 116 -17.74 -14.31 -6.87
N LEU A 117 -18.91 -14.27 -6.20
CA LEU A 117 -19.65 -13.04 -5.95
C LEU A 117 -18.88 -12.05 -5.06
N VAL A 118 -17.97 -12.54 -4.21
CA VAL A 118 -17.13 -11.70 -3.35
C VAL A 118 -16.20 -10.84 -4.20
N LEU A 119 -15.73 -11.32 -5.36
CA LEU A 119 -14.94 -10.50 -6.27
C LEU A 119 -15.74 -9.27 -6.75
N GLN A 120 -17.02 -9.44 -7.10
CA GLN A 120 -17.87 -8.32 -7.53
C GLN A 120 -18.05 -7.30 -6.39
N MET A 121 -18.30 -7.76 -5.17
CA MET A 121 -18.37 -6.89 -4.00
C MET A 121 -17.06 -6.12 -3.76
N LEU A 122 -15.91 -6.77 -3.95
CA LEU A 122 -14.58 -6.15 -3.81
C LEU A 122 -14.33 -5.10 -4.91
N LEU A 123 -14.74 -5.39 -6.15
CA LEU A 123 -14.65 -4.43 -7.26
C LEU A 123 -15.51 -3.19 -6.99
N GLU A 124 -16.77 -3.39 -6.59
CA GLU A 124 -17.68 -2.30 -6.21
C GLU A 124 -17.12 -1.48 -5.06
N ALA A 125 -16.60 -2.12 -4.01
CA ALA A 125 -15.97 -1.44 -2.88
C ALA A 125 -14.79 -0.57 -3.34
N TYR A 126 -13.92 -1.08 -4.22
CA TYR A 126 -12.82 -0.28 -4.77
C TYR A 126 -13.32 0.94 -5.54
N PHE A 127 -14.31 0.76 -6.43
CA PHE A 127 -14.81 1.85 -7.27
C PHE A 127 -15.59 2.90 -6.47
N ASN A 128 -16.29 2.51 -5.41
CA ASN A 128 -16.91 3.44 -4.47
C ASN A 128 -15.83 4.27 -3.76
N VAL A 129 -14.79 3.62 -3.25
CA VAL A 129 -13.65 4.32 -2.62
C VAL A 129 -12.97 5.29 -3.58
N ARG A 130 -12.72 4.86 -4.82
CA ARG A 130 -12.13 5.70 -5.87
C ARG A 130 -13.01 6.90 -6.19
N THR A 131 -14.31 6.69 -6.37
CA THR A 131 -15.27 7.75 -6.72
C THR A 131 -15.35 8.81 -5.62
N ASP A 132 -15.50 8.38 -4.37
CA ASP A 132 -15.55 9.28 -3.22
C ASP A 132 -14.24 10.06 -3.05
N ALA A 133 -13.09 9.39 -3.24
CA ALA A 133 -11.79 10.04 -3.16
C ALA A 133 -11.61 11.09 -4.24
N LEU A 134 -11.98 10.79 -5.49
CA LEU A 134 -11.91 11.75 -6.60
C LEU A 134 -12.83 12.96 -6.34
N ALA A 135 -14.06 12.73 -5.86
CA ALA A 135 -15.00 13.79 -5.51
C ALA A 135 -14.51 14.68 -4.34
N PHE A 136 -13.76 14.11 -3.40
CA PHE A 136 -13.09 14.86 -2.35
C PHE A 136 -11.93 15.70 -2.92
N LEU A 137 -11.05 15.07 -3.70
CA LEU A 137 -9.85 15.71 -4.24
C LEU A 137 -10.17 16.87 -5.18
N ALA A 138 -11.25 16.77 -5.96
CA ALA A 138 -11.74 17.85 -6.82
C ALA A 138 -12.03 19.15 -6.06
N ARG A 139 -12.25 19.07 -4.74
CA ARG A 139 -12.58 20.21 -3.86
C ARG A 139 -11.50 20.49 -2.81
N SER A 140 -10.41 19.73 -2.81
CA SER A 140 -9.36 19.82 -1.78
C SER A 140 -8.05 20.37 -2.35
N ARG A 141 -7.22 20.95 -1.48
CA ARG A 141 -5.83 21.33 -1.80
C ARG A 141 -4.85 20.40 -1.08
N LEU A 142 -5.06 19.09 -1.16
CA LEU A 142 -4.11 18.13 -0.58
C LEU A 142 -2.77 18.21 -1.32
N PRO A 143 -1.69 18.69 -0.68
CA PRO A 143 -0.41 18.89 -1.35
C PRO A 143 0.31 17.57 -1.65
N PHE A 144 -0.12 16.48 -1.02
CA PHE A 144 0.42 15.14 -1.19
C PHE A 144 -0.75 14.18 -1.42
N PHE A 145 -0.62 13.36 -2.45
CA PHE A 145 -1.55 12.27 -2.73
C PHE A 145 -0.81 10.94 -2.66
N PHE A 146 -1.52 9.87 -2.35
CA PHE A 146 -0.95 8.52 -2.43
C PHE A 146 -0.40 8.26 -3.84
N ASN A 147 0.56 7.35 -3.98
CA ASN A 147 1.12 6.94 -5.29
C ASN A 147 0.06 6.14 -6.12
N GLY A 148 -1.04 6.80 -6.49
CA GLY A 148 -2.19 6.25 -7.20
C GLY A 148 -3.38 5.85 -6.33
N MET A 149 -4.54 5.70 -6.98
CA MET A 149 -5.81 5.35 -6.32
C MET A 149 -5.79 3.97 -5.66
N LEU A 150 -5.11 2.99 -6.25
CA LEU A 150 -4.95 1.66 -5.63
C LEU A 150 -4.18 1.73 -4.32
N ALA A 151 -3.13 2.55 -4.25
CA ALA A 151 -2.37 2.73 -3.02
C ALA A 151 -3.22 3.39 -1.92
N PHE A 152 -4.00 4.42 -2.29
CA PHE A 152 -4.98 5.04 -1.39
C PHE A 152 -6.02 4.02 -0.90
N ALA A 153 -6.68 3.32 -1.83
CA ALA A 153 -7.76 2.40 -1.51
C ALA A 153 -7.28 1.27 -0.59
N CYS A 154 -6.11 0.67 -0.87
CA CYS A 154 -5.47 -0.32 0.01
C CYS A 154 -5.28 0.25 1.42
N HIS A 155 -4.76 1.46 1.52
CA HIS A 155 -4.46 2.09 2.79
C HIS A 155 -5.75 2.45 3.56
N TYR A 156 -6.81 2.86 2.86
CA TYR A 156 -8.14 3.07 3.43
C TYR A 156 -8.78 1.75 3.88
N ALA A 157 -8.69 0.67 3.09
CA ALA A 157 -9.19 -0.65 3.47
C ALA A 157 -8.54 -1.15 4.76
N LYS A 158 -7.23 -0.93 4.91
CA LYS A 158 -6.46 -1.33 6.10
C LYS A 158 -6.81 -0.52 7.36
N HIS A 159 -7.11 0.76 7.22
CA HIS A 159 -7.17 1.69 8.36
C HIS A 159 -8.50 2.42 8.50
N GLY A 160 -9.09 2.93 7.43
CA GLY A 160 -10.37 3.63 7.46
C GLY A 160 -11.55 2.69 7.65
N THR A 161 -11.60 1.59 6.89
CA THR A 161 -12.72 0.64 6.93
C THR A 161 -12.94 0.04 8.32
N PRO A 162 -11.91 -0.47 9.04
CA PRO A 162 -12.09 -1.02 10.39
C PRO A 162 -12.54 0.00 11.44
N LEU A 163 -12.45 1.30 11.16
CA LEU A 163 -12.90 2.36 12.04
C LEU A 163 -14.32 2.83 11.74
N GLY A 164 -14.96 2.31 10.68
CA GLY A 164 -16.30 2.72 10.27
C GLY A 164 -16.40 4.17 9.80
N ILE A 165 -15.29 4.79 9.38
CA ILE A 165 -15.28 6.17 8.88
C ILE A 165 -15.36 6.20 7.35
N SER A 166 -16.00 7.22 6.80
CA SER A 166 -16.10 7.39 5.35
C SER A 166 -14.77 7.77 4.71
N VAL A 167 -14.67 7.56 3.40
CA VAL A 167 -13.51 7.96 2.57
C VAL A 167 -13.21 9.46 2.71
N SER A 168 -14.26 10.30 2.66
CA SER A 168 -14.12 11.74 2.83
C SER A 168 -13.60 12.11 4.23
N ALA A 169 -14.14 11.51 5.30
CA ALA A 169 -13.67 11.75 6.66
C ALA A 169 -12.20 11.34 6.84
N TYR A 170 -11.79 10.22 6.23
CA TYR A 170 -10.41 9.78 6.24
C TYR A 170 -9.47 10.76 5.51
N LEU A 171 -9.88 11.27 4.35
CA LEU A 171 -9.13 12.26 3.59
C LEU A 171 -9.07 13.62 4.29
N GLN A 172 -10.15 14.05 4.97
CA GLN A 172 -10.14 15.24 5.82
C GLN A 172 -9.13 15.11 6.96
N MET A 173 -9.09 13.95 7.63
CA MET A 173 -8.10 13.66 8.67
C MET A 173 -6.67 13.73 8.10
N THR A 174 -6.48 13.20 6.89
CA THR A 174 -5.21 13.28 6.16
C THR A 174 -4.79 14.73 5.95
N GLN A 175 -5.69 15.54 5.39
CA GLN A 175 -5.44 16.95 5.10
C GLN A 175 -5.13 17.73 6.39
N PHE A 176 -5.86 17.46 7.46
CA PHE A 176 -5.68 18.08 8.77
C PHE A 176 -4.32 17.76 9.40
N LEU A 177 -3.86 16.51 9.30
CA LEU A 177 -2.53 16.12 9.77
C LEU A 177 -1.43 16.82 8.98
N LEU A 178 -1.56 16.85 7.65
CA LEU A 178 -0.56 17.42 6.75
C LEU A 178 -0.48 18.95 6.80
N ALA A 179 -1.50 19.62 7.34
CA ALA A 179 -1.48 21.06 7.58
C ALA A 179 -0.67 21.46 8.83
N GLY A 180 -0.33 20.50 9.70
CA GLY A 180 0.44 20.75 10.92
C GLY A 180 1.96 20.80 10.71
N PRO A 181 2.72 21.21 11.73
CA PRO A 181 4.17 21.06 11.72
C PRO A 181 4.59 19.59 11.65
N PHE A 182 5.73 19.32 11.04
CA PHE A 182 6.30 17.97 10.94
C PHE A 182 7.69 17.88 11.54
N LYS A 183 8.11 16.66 11.84
CA LYS A 183 9.50 16.31 12.16
C LYS A 183 10.09 15.38 11.11
N THR A 184 11.39 15.47 10.88
CA THR A 184 12.10 14.56 9.99
C THR A 184 12.66 13.38 10.79
N GLN A 185 12.38 12.15 10.36
CA GLN A 185 12.92 10.92 10.96
C GLN A 185 13.16 9.88 9.88
N ASN A 186 14.37 9.31 9.81
CA ASN A 186 14.75 8.27 8.83
C ASN A 186 14.39 8.67 7.38
N GLY A 187 14.66 9.92 6.99
CA GLY A 187 14.33 10.44 5.66
C GLY A 187 12.83 10.65 5.37
N CYS A 188 11.96 10.43 6.36
CA CYS A 188 10.52 10.65 6.26
C CYS A 188 10.09 11.89 7.04
N ARG A 189 9.11 12.63 6.54
CA ARG A 189 8.40 13.68 7.28
C ARG A 189 7.26 13.04 8.06
N ILE A 190 7.17 13.32 9.35
CA ILE A 190 6.13 12.79 10.23
C ILE A 190 5.32 13.96 10.77
N PHE A 191 4.03 13.94 10.47
CA PHE A 191 3.03 14.85 11.00
C PHE A 191 2.25 14.12 12.10
N GLU A 192 2.09 14.74 13.27
CA GLU A 192 1.40 14.12 14.41
C GLU A 192 0.37 15.08 14.99
N LYS A 193 -0.84 14.56 15.25
CA LYS A 193 -1.89 15.30 15.94
C LYS A 193 -2.79 14.35 16.71
N GLY A 194 -2.80 14.48 18.03
CA GLY A 194 -3.53 13.57 18.92
C GLY A 194 -3.06 12.12 18.77
N GLU A 195 -4.01 11.20 18.58
CA GLU A 195 -3.74 9.79 18.34
C GLU A 195 -3.33 9.47 16.89
N TRP A 196 -3.28 10.46 16.01
CA TRP A 196 -3.03 10.22 14.58
C TRP A 196 -1.66 10.69 14.16
N ARG A 197 -1.05 9.96 13.23
CA ARG A 197 0.16 10.39 12.54
C ARG A 197 0.07 10.13 11.05
N ALA A 198 0.56 11.06 10.25
CA ALA A 198 0.85 10.87 8.83
C ALA A 198 2.37 10.79 8.62
N ILE A 199 2.83 9.81 7.85
CA ILE A 199 4.23 9.62 7.48
C ILE A 199 4.32 9.83 5.98
N VAL A 200 5.13 10.79 5.55
CA VAL A 200 5.39 11.11 4.15
C VAL A 200 6.85 10.78 3.86
N GLY A 201 7.10 9.84 2.97
CA GLY A 201 8.46 9.43 2.60
C GLY A 201 8.59 9.19 1.10
N ALA A 202 9.82 9.29 0.57
CA ALA A 202 10.11 8.86 -0.79
C ALA A 202 10.08 7.34 -0.88
N GLU A 203 9.39 6.75 -1.87
CA GLU A 203 9.56 5.33 -2.16
C GLU A 203 10.98 5.09 -2.71
N ASN A 204 11.64 4.10 -2.11
CA ASN A 204 12.99 3.60 -2.37
C ASN A 204 14.11 4.36 -1.67
N GLY A 205 14.72 3.69 -0.67
CA GLY A 205 16.05 4.00 -0.15
C GLY A 205 17.16 3.78 -1.19
N CYS A 206 17.07 4.45 -2.32
CA CYS A 206 18.19 4.75 -3.20
C CYS A 206 18.18 6.26 -3.40
N ALA A 207 18.92 6.97 -2.54
CA ALA A 207 19.50 8.22 -2.96
C ALA A 207 20.46 7.89 -4.12
N SER A 208 19.97 7.92 -5.37
CA SER A 208 20.87 8.25 -6.46
C SER A 208 21.15 9.74 -6.32
N SER A 209 22.15 10.05 -5.51
CA SER A 209 22.85 11.33 -5.56
C SER A 209 23.46 11.47 -6.96
N ARG A 210 22.73 12.08 -7.88
CA ARG A 210 23.36 12.83 -8.97
C ARG A 210 23.18 14.31 -8.64
N PRO A 211 24.27 15.07 -8.48
CA PRO A 211 24.17 16.51 -8.33
C PRO A 211 23.64 17.08 -9.66
N PHE A 212 22.54 17.82 -9.59
CA PHE A 212 22.12 18.64 -10.72
C PHE A 212 23.03 19.87 -10.74
N THR A 213 24.06 19.84 -11.59
CA THR A 213 24.80 21.04 -11.98
C THR A 213 23.96 21.78 -13.00
N GLY A 214 23.36 22.91 -12.60
CA GLY A 214 22.55 23.71 -13.50
C GLY A 214 22.13 25.03 -12.85
N SER A 215 23.05 25.98 -12.87
CA SER A 215 22.80 27.39 -12.58
C SER A 215 21.72 27.95 -13.51
N SER A 216 20.68 28.58 -12.96
CA SER A 216 20.07 29.82 -13.49
C SER A 216 19.01 30.37 -12.53
N ARG A 217 19.18 31.66 -12.20
CA ARG A 217 18.25 32.50 -11.44
C ARG A 217 16.91 32.64 -12.18
N SER A 218 15.78 32.46 -11.50
CA SER A 218 14.64 33.38 -11.60
C SER A 218 13.62 33.08 -10.49
N SER A 219 12.97 34.14 -10.05
CA SER A 219 12.00 34.24 -8.96
C SER A 219 10.66 33.56 -9.25
N GLY A 220 10.14 32.81 -8.28
CA GLY A 220 8.72 32.49 -8.16
C GLY A 220 8.47 31.07 -7.68
N PHE A 221 8.04 30.91 -6.43
CA PHE A 221 7.48 29.69 -5.83
C PHE A 221 7.83 28.37 -6.54
N ASP A 222 9.09 27.96 -6.45
CA ASP A 222 9.54 26.65 -6.87
C ASP A 222 8.98 25.60 -5.89
N ASN A 223 7.78 25.09 -6.18
CA ASN A 223 7.40 23.79 -5.66
C ASN A 223 8.35 22.77 -6.32
N PRO A 224 9.23 22.09 -5.58
CA PRO A 224 10.13 21.13 -6.17
C PRO A 224 9.33 20.02 -6.86
N PRO A 225 9.83 19.47 -7.98
CA PRO A 225 9.16 18.42 -8.72
C PRO A 225 8.90 17.22 -7.81
N ILE A 226 7.71 16.65 -7.97
CA ILE A 226 7.14 15.58 -7.16
C ILE A 226 8.03 14.34 -7.28
N VAL A 227 8.81 14.06 -6.24
CA VAL A 227 9.52 12.78 -6.08
C VAL A 227 8.65 11.85 -5.22
N ASN A 228 8.00 10.88 -5.87
CA ASN A 228 7.44 9.62 -5.34
C ASN A 228 7.19 9.60 -3.82
N SER A 229 6.27 10.43 -3.33
CA SER A 229 5.99 10.52 -1.88
C SER A 229 4.68 9.82 -1.55
N TYR A 230 4.73 8.81 -0.68
CA TYR A 230 3.53 8.12 -0.20
C TYR A 230 3.16 8.61 1.20
N ILE A 231 1.86 8.61 1.51
CA ILE A 231 1.34 8.91 2.84
C ILE A 231 1.00 7.60 3.55
N GLN A 232 1.41 7.45 4.82
CA GLN A 232 0.86 6.44 5.73
C GLN A 232 0.22 7.12 6.93
N ILE A 233 -1.05 6.84 7.18
CA ILE A 233 -1.81 7.34 8.33
C ILE A 233 -2.00 6.18 9.29
N LYS A 234 -1.61 6.40 10.54
CA LYS A 234 -1.74 5.38 11.58
C LYS A 234 -2.35 5.99 12.83
N LYS A 235 -3.25 5.25 13.46
CA LYS A 235 -3.59 5.47 14.85
C LYS A 235 -2.40 5.04 15.72
N ARG A 236 -1.97 5.87 16.66
CA ARG A 236 -0.98 5.50 17.67
C ARG A 236 -1.55 4.32 18.45
N LYS A 237 -0.74 3.30 18.65
CA LYS A 237 -1.03 2.29 19.67
C LYS A 237 -0.92 3.04 21.00
N THR A 238 -2.05 3.26 21.67
CA THR A 238 -2.03 3.58 23.10
C THR A 238 -1.33 2.40 23.77
N ASN A 239 -0.18 2.63 24.41
CA ASN A 239 0.34 1.64 25.34
C ASN A 239 -0.76 1.45 26.39
N LYS A 240 -1.43 0.30 26.35
CA LYS A 240 -2.24 -0.16 27.48
C LYS A 240 -1.25 -0.56 28.56
N ASN A 241 -0.74 0.43 29.29
CA ASN A 241 -0.18 0.21 30.61
C ASN A 241 -1.38 0.23 31.55
N PHE A 242 -1.85 -0.96 31.90
CA PHE A 242 -2.47 -1.20 33.21
C PHE A 242 -1.36 -1.60 34.16
#